data_AF-A0A7S1WPE9-F1
#
_entry.id   AF-A0A7S1WPE9-F1
#
_cell.length_a   1.000
_cell.length_b   1.000
_cell.length_c   1.000
_cell.angle_alpha   90.00
_cell.angle_beta   90.00
_cell.angle_gamma   90.00
#
_symmetry.space_group_name_H-M   'P 1'
#
loop_
_entity.id
_entity.type
_entity.pdbx_description
1 polymer ?
#
loop_
_entity_poly.entity_id
_entity_poly.type
_entity_poly.pdbx_seq_one_letter_code
_entity_poly.pdbx_strand_id
1 'polypeptide(L)'
;PLVHTAELDFGFVHRLDVPSSGLVLGGTTLEGLLHLKWQIAVYAVDRHYLTANHGHLSVVSVSVDEDIDATAAETMRSTTHEAGKPARTFLSALAHLGLRGAPGTAVQRRS
;
A
#
# COMPACT_ATOMS: atom_id res chain seq x y z
N PRO A 1 -23.27 -9.02 -2.54
CA PRO A 1 -22.32 -10.17 -2.64
C PRO A 1 -21.19 -9.77 -3.60
N LEU A 2 -19.95 -10.20 -3.37
CA LEU A 2 -18.84 -9.98 -4.31
C LEU A 2 -18.92 -10.98 -5.49
N VAL A 3 -18.30 -10.62 -6.62
CA VAL A 3 -18.02 -11.57 -7.70
C VAL A 3 -17.18 -12.72 -7.13
N HIS A 4 -17.66 -13.95 -7.21
CA HIS A 4 -17.06 -15.08 -6.50
C HIS A 4 -16.48 -16.12 -7.46
N THR A 5 -15.37 -15.76 -8.10
CA THR A 5 -14.70 -16.56 -9.13
C THR A 5 -13.18 -16.42 -8.94
N ALA A 6 -12.47 -17.54 -8.93
CA ALA A 6 -11.05 -17.57 -8.58
C ALA A 6 -10.18 -16.85 -9.62
N GLU A 7 -10.55 -16.95 -10.89
CA GLU A 7 -9.93 -16.28 -12.03
C GLU A 7 -10.02 -14.74 -11.93
N LEU A 8 -10.90 -14.23 -11.07
CA LEU A 8 -11.15 -12.81 -10.84
C LEU A 8 -10.89 -12.43 -9.38
N ASP A 9 -9.99 -13.14 -8.71
CA ASP A 9 -9.53 -12.85 -7.34
C ASP A 9 -10.67 -12.77 -6.32
N PHE A 10 -11.76 -13.53 -6.53
CA PHE A 10 -12.98 -13.45 -5.70
C PHE A 10 -13.53 -12.02 -5.54
N GLY A 11 -13.39 -11.22 -6.60
CA GLY A 11 -13.95 -9.87 -6.67
C GLY A 11 -13.09 -8.81 -6.01
N PHE A 12 -11.92 -9.16 -5.46
CA PHE A 12 -10.98 -8.19 -4.92
C PHE A 12 -10.14 -7.55 -6.02
N VAL A 13 -9.81 -6.27 -5.85
CA VAL A 13 -8.96 -5.53 -6.81
C VAL A 13 -7.62 -5.13 -6.23
N HIS A 14 -7.48 -5.19 -4.91
CA HIS A 14 -6.22 -5.04 -4.19
C HIS A 14 -6.28 -5.83 -2.88
N ARG A 15 -5.13 -5.97 -2.21
CA ARG A 15 -5.00 -6.68 -0.94
C ARG A 15 -4.36 -5.81 0.15
N LEU A 16 -4.48 -6.26 1.38
CA LEU A 16 -3.69 -5.80 2.53
C LEU A 16 -2.84 -6.97 3.04
N ASP A 17 -1.69 -6.67 3.63
CA ASP A 17 -0.88 -7.69 4.30
C ASP A 17 -1.58 -8.14 5.58
N VAL A 18 -1.34 -9.39 6.01
CA VAL A 18 -1.97 -9.98 7.20
C VAL A 18 -1.87 -9.11 8.46
N PRO A 19 -0.74 -8.45 8.80
CA PRO A 19 -0.67 -7.58 9.98
C PRO A 19 -1.27 -6.19 9.76
N SER A 20 -1.85 -5.90 8.59
CA SER A 20 -2.47 -4.60 8.29
C SER A 20 -3.98 -4.65 8.49
N SER A 21 -4.55 -3.52 8.90
CA SER A 21 -6.00 -3.27 8.89
C SER A 21 -6.33 -2.15 7.92
N GLY A 22 -7.59 -2.05 7.52
CA GLY A 22 -8.06 -0.94 6.68
C GLY A 22 -9.17 -1.33 5.72
N LEU A 23 -9.32 -0.48 4.71
CA LEU A 23 -10.33 -0.62 3.68
C LEU A 23 -9.83 -1.53 2.56
N VAL A 24 -10.72 -2.42 2.08
CA VAL A 24 -10.48 -3.25 0.91
C VAL A 24 -11.65 -3.06 -0.05
N LEU A 25 -11.34 -2.78 -1.31
CA LEU A 25 -12.33 -2.58 -2.35
C LEU A 25 -12.56 -3.89 -3.12
N GLY A 26 -13.83 -4.16 -3.44
CA GLY A 26 -14.22 -5.32 -4.23
C GLY A 26 -15.46 -5.07 -5.08
N GLY A 27 -15.52 -5.71 -6.24
CA GLY A 27 -16.63 -5.62 -7.18
C GLY A 27 -17.77 -6.58 -6.82
N THR A 28 -18.99 -6.05 -6.78
CA THR A 28 -20.21 -6.85 -6.55
C THR A 28 -20.87 -7.35 -7.83
N THR A 29 -20.44 -6.82 -8.98
CA THR A 29 -20.84 -7.24 -10.33
C THR A 29 -19.60 -7.38 -11.19
N LEU A 30 -19.67 -8.15 -12.28
CA LEU A 30 -18.55 -8.30 -13.20
C LEU A 30 -18.13 -6.97 -13.82
N GLU A 31 -19.10 -6.19 -14.29
CA GLU A 31 -18.87 -4.85 -14.86
C GLU A 31 -18.20 -3.92 -13.84
N GLY A 32 -18.72 -3.87 -12.61
CA GLY A 32 -18.14 -3.07 -11.54
C GLY A 32 -16.71 -3.50 -11.20
N LEU A 33 -16.45 -4.81 -11.15
CA LEU A 33 -15.11 -5.35 -10.91
C LEU A 33 -14.12 -4.93 -12.01
N LEU A 34 -14.51 -5.05 -13.29
CA LEU A 34 -13.66 -4.66 -14.40
C LEU A 34 -13.40 -3.16 -14.42
N HIS A 35 -14.41 -2.35 -14.11
CA HIS A 35 -14.25 -0.89 -13.98
C HIS A 35 -13.28 -0.53 -12.84
N LEU A 36 -13.37 -1.19 -11.68
CA LEU A 36 -12.45 -0.98 -10.57
C LEU A 36 -11.02 -1.43 -10.90
N LYS A 37 -10.84 -2.58 -11.57
CA LYS A 37 -9.53 -3.05 -12.03
C LYS A 37 -8.90 -2.04 -13.01
N TRP A 38 -9.70 -1.47 -13.92
CA TRP A 38 -9.25 -0.41 -14.81
C TRP A 38 -8.79 0.83 -14.04
N GLN A 39 -9.59 1.34 -13.09
CA GLN A 39 -9.24 2.52 -12.29
C GLN A 39 -7.92 2.33 -11.51
N ILE A 40 -7.67 1.14 -10.96
CA ILE A 40 -6.38 0.83 -10.32
C ILE A 40 -5.22 0.81 -11.32
N ALA A 41 -5.41 0.22 -12.50
CA ALA A 41 -4.38 0.13 -13.52
C ALA A 41 -3.94 1.51 -14.03
N VAL A 42 -4.84 2.49 -14.03
CA VAL A 42 -4.55 3.88 -14.43
C VAL A 42 -4.28 4.82 -13.25
N TYR A 43 -4.07 4.29 -12.04
CA TYR A 43 -3.79 5.06 -10.83
C TYR A 43 -4.86 6.11 -10.47
N ALA A 44 -6.14 5.84 -10.79
CA ALA A 44 -7.27 6.71 -10.46
C ALA A 44 -7.88 6.44 -9.07
N VAL A 45 -7.38 5.43 -8.35
CA VAL A 45 -7.80 5.11 -6.98
C VAL A 45 -6.72 5.55 -6.00
N ASP A 46 -6.99 6.60 -5.24
CA ASP A 46 -6.12 7.03 -4.16
C ASP A 46 -6.24 6.10 -2.95
N ARG A 47 -5.12 5.61 -2.44
CA ARG A 47 -5.09 4.80 -1.20
C ARG A 47 -4.27 5.51 -0.15
N HIS A 48 -4.93 5.79 0.97
CA HIS A 48 -4.34 6.49 2.11
C HIS A 48 -4.24 5.53 3.29
N TYR A 49 -3.06 5.49 3.92
CA TYR A 49 -2.77 4.64 5.07
C TYR A 49 -2.22 5.48 6.22
N LEU A 50 -2.45 5.02 7.44
CA LEU A 50 -1.84 5.57 8.64
C LEU A 50 -0.87 4.53 9.21
N THR A 51 0.36 4.95 9.46
CA THR A 51 1.40 4.08 10.02
C THR A 51 2.11 4.75 11.18
N ALA A 52 2.58 3.95 12.13
CA ALA A 52 3.52 4.38 13.17
C ALA A 52 4.91 3.86 12.78
N ASN A 53 5.86 4.76 12.61
CA ASN A 53 7.21 4.43 12.16
C ASN A 53 8.22 4.73 13.26
N HIS A 54 9.33 4.00 13.27
CA HIS A 54 10.44 4.26 14.18
C HIS A 54 11.16 5.56 13.80
N GLY A 55 11.65 6.28 14.80
CA GLY A 55 12.41 7.50 14.61
C GLY A 55 11.56 8.75 14.37
N HIS A 56 12.24 9.87 14.23
CA HIS A 56 11.66 11.18 14.00
C HIS A 56 11.86 11.57 12.52
N LEU A 57 10.78 11.63 11.74
CA LEU A 57 10.87 12.14 10.38
C LEU A 57 11.04 13.66 10.42
N SER A 58 12.21 14.17 10.05
CA SER A 58 12.54 15.60 10.15
C SER A 58 11.87 16.47 9.07
N VAL A 59 11.25 15.85 8.07
CA VAL A 59 10.57 16.51 6.96
C VAL A 59 9.06 16.34 7.07
N VAL A 60 8.32 17.38 6.72
CA VAL A 60 6.85 17.38 6.75
C VAL A 60 6.30 16.39 5.73
N SER A 61 6.92 16.30 4.55
CA SER A 61 6.51 15.38 3.48
C SER A 61 7.69 14.94 2.63
N VAL A 62 7.66 13.71 2.13
CA VAL A 62 8.67 13.15 1.22
C VAL A 62 8.03 12.17 0.23
N SER A 63 8.56 12.12 -1.00
CA SER A 63 8.26 11.07 -1.98
C SER A 63 9.38 10.04 -1.94
N VAL A 64 9.01 8.76 -1.94
CA VAL A 64 9.92 7.63 -2.13
C VAL A 64 9.58 7.01 -3.47
N ASP A 65 10.53 7.10 -4.39
CA ASP A 65 10.40 6.73 -5.80
C ASP A 65 11.47 5.69 -6.12
N GLU A 66 11.17 4.43 -5.84
CA GLU A 66 12.12 3.32 -5.91
C GLU A 66 11.50 2.13 -6.62
N ASP A 67 12.30 1.41 -7.39
CA ASP A 67 11.88 0.17 -8.02
C ASP A 67 11.95 -0.97 -7.00
N ILE A 68 10.87 -1.74 -6.88
CA ILE A 68 10.72 -2.80 -5.88
C ILE A 68 10.75 -4.17 -6.53
N ASP A 69 11.72 -4.97 -6.14
CA ASP A 69 11.72 -6.40 -6.41
C ASP A 69 11.02 -7.15 -5.26
N ALA A 70 9.90 -7.79 -5.60
CA ALA A 70 9.13 -8.64 -4.70
C ALA A 70 9.23 -10.14 -5.06
N THR A 71 10.16 -10.51 -5.95
CA THR A 71 10.29 -11.87 -6.49
C THR A 71 11.27 -12.74 -5.72
N ALA A 72 11.99 -12.19 -4.72
CA ALA A 72 12.86 -12.94 -3.81
C ALA A 72 12.05 -13.88 -2.89
N ALA A 73 11.51 -14.96 -3.47
CA ALA A 73 10.64 -15.93 -2.82
C ALA A 73 11.28 -16.59 -1.59
N GLU A 74 12.61 -16.66 -1.55
CA GLU A 74 13.36 -17.26 -0.45
C GLU A 74 13.29 -16.47 0.85
N THR A 75 13.08 -15.15 0.79
CA THR A 75 13.17 -14.28 1.97
C THR A 75 11.82 -13.75 2.46
N MET A 76 10.75 -13.92 1.68
CA MET A 76 9.43 -13.30 1.93
C MET A 76 9.51 -11.78 2.16
N ARG A 77 10.56 -11.13 1.64
CA ARG A 77 10.81 -9.69 1.77
C ARG A 77 10.89 -9.06 0.40
N SER A 78 10.39 -7.84 0.30
CA SER A 78 10.61 -6.99 -0.86
C SER A 78 11.84 -6.12 -0.62
N THR A 79 12.63 -5.89 -1.67
CA THR A 79 13.83 -5.07 -1.64
C THR A 79 13.81 -4.06 -2.78
N THR A 80 14.47 -2.92 -2.60
CA THR A 80 14.70 -1.97 -3.69
C THR A 80 15.73 -2.54 -4.65
N HIS A 81 15.47 -2.52 -5.96
CA HIS A 81 16.37 -3.05 -6.98
C HIS A 81 16.08 -2.38 -8.33
N GLU A 82 17.11 -2.03 -9.09
CA GLU A 82 16.99 -1.30 -10.36
C GLU A 82 16.20 -2.05 -11.45
N ALA A 83 16.17 -3.39 -11.39
CA ALA A 83 15.34 -4.21 -12.28
C ALA A 83 13.94 -4.53 -11.70
N GLY A 84 13.57 -3.87 -10.59
CA GLY A 84 12.31 -4.06 -9.89
C GLY A 84 11.12 -3.44 -10.63
N LYS A 85 9.94 -3.55 -10.02
CA LYS A 85 8.73 -2.88 -10.52
C LYS A 85 8.67 -1.45 -9.97
N PRO A 86 8.39 -0.43 -10.80
CA PRO A 86 8.27 0.93 -10.32
C PRO A 86 7.24 1.09 -9.21
N ALA A 87 7.66 1.71 -8.11
CA ALA A 87 6.79 2.03 -6.98
C ALA A 87 7.02 3.47 -6.52
N ARG A 88 5.91 4.14 -6.20
CA ARG A 88 5.90 5.51 -5.69
C ARG A 88 5.06 5.58 -4.44
N THR A 89 5.61 6.19 -3.40
CA THR A 89 4.92 6.37 -2.13
C THR A 89 5.16 7.79 -1.60
N PHE A 90 4.08 8.49 -1.27
CA PHE A 90 4.16 9.77 -0.59
C PHE A 90 3.96 9.58 0.90
N LEU A 91 4.85 10.16 1.70
CA LEU A 91 4.81 10.13 3.16
C LEU A 91 4.60 11.55 3.68
N SER A 92 3.77 11.70 4.71
CA SER A 92 3.59 12.98 5.41
C SER A 92 3.58 12.75 6.93
N ALA A 93 4.44 13.48 7.65
CA ALA A 93 4.49 13.41 9.10
C ALA A 93 3.24 14.05 9.70
N LEU A 94 2.52 13.30 10.53
CA LEU A 94 1.33 13.78 11.24
C LEU A 94 1.67 14.23 12.66
N ALA A 95 2.52 13.45 13.35
CA ALA A 95 2.94 13.74 14.72
C ALA A 95 4.20 12.96 15.09
N HIS A 96 4.99 13.51 16.02
CA HIS A 96 6.04 12.77 16.71
C HIS A 96 5.49 12.11 17.98
N LEU A 97 5.86 10.86 18.19
CA LEU A 97 5.34 10.00 19.24
C LEU A 97 6.46 9.66 20.23
N GLY A 98 6.17 9.75 21.52
CA GLY A 98 6.96 9.11 22.56
C GLY A 98 6.52 7.67 22.75
N LEU A 99 7.13 6.72 22.03
CA LEU A 99 6.87 5.30 22.23
C LEU A 99 7.71 4.79 23.43
N ARG A 100 7.24 3.75 24.13
CA ARG A 100 7.98 3.19 25.26
C ARG A 100 9.37 2.73 24.79
N GLY A 101 10.40 3.51 25.15
CA GLY A 101 11.80 3.21 24.87
C GLY A 101 12.35 3.74 23.54
N ALA A 102 11.56 4.42 22.69
CA ALA A 102 12.08 4.98 21.44
C ALA A 102 11.21 6.13 20.88
N PRO A 103 11.80 7.10 20.16
CA PRO A 103 11.02 8.05 19.37
C PRO A 103 10.32 7.35 18.20
N GLY A 104 9.13 7.83 17.86
CA GLY A 104 8.40 7.39 16.67
C GLY A 104 7.73 8.56 15.94
N THR A 105 7.18 8.28 14.75
CA THR A 105 6.43 9.25 13.96
C THR A 105 5.17 8.58 13.41
N ALA A 106 4.01 9.20 13.68
CA ALA A 106 2.78 8.89 12.96
C ALA A 106 2.86 9.49 11.56
N VAL A 107 2.63 8.68 10.52
CA VAL A 107 2.77 9.08 9.12
C VAL A 107 1.49 8.74 8.36
N GLN A 108 1.06 9.67 7.51
CA GLN A 108 0.13 9.37 6.43
C GLN A 108 0.92 8.92 5.21
N ARG A 109 0.57 7.77 4.65
CA ARG A 109 1.13 7.22 3.42
C ARG A 109 0.08 7.28 2.31
N ARG A 110 0.45 7.76 1.12
CA ARG A 110 -0.40 7.75 -0.09
C ARG A 110 0.32 7.03 -1.23
N SER A 111 -0.42 6.19 -1.95
CA SER A 111 0.04 5.31 -3.05
C SER A 111 -1.02 5.10 -4.11
#